data_AF-A0A1V1NXH6-F1
#
_entry.id   AF-A0A1V1NXH6-F1
#
_cell.length_a   1.000
_cell.length_b   1.000
_cell.length_c   1.000
_cell.angle_alpha   90.00
_cell.angle_beta   90.00
_cell.angle_gamma   90.00
#
_symmetry.space_group_name_H-M   'P 1'
#
loop_
_entity.id
_entity.type
_entity.pdbx_description
1 polymer ?
#
loop_
_entity_poly.entity_id
_entity_poly.type
_entity_poly.pdbx_seq_one_letter_code
_entity_poly.pdbx_strand_id
1 'polypeptide(L)'
;MISWLLSEYNSSKLFLFIGLSAGKFDELDFYSHIQGILKEDIPNDPIIRMTDFTRQCVVMNDIRVLTCQTPKEKLIASGEIIKVWWLDSLWVLYWDFIPDMIENNVLLSDEKLRKILWVSSNQNQKNTEDNAIITFFKSKQNTLLGLEIAKTLFSRKKFIEADEIIRIILSREPKNIIARTLKISILWNKGVTSDTYSKSELYFKSLEKESEYIEEYCENKYEDHYCEYGLGVLGHATTTIRFIKKGSLSFDKEKIKFLNY
;
A
#
# COMPACT_ATOMS: atom_id res chain seq x y z
N MET A 1 4.56 -6.75 13.47
CA MET A 1 5.56 -6.13 12.56
C MET A 1 5.47 -4.62 12.55
N ILE A 2 4.36 -4.01 12.09
CA ILE A 2 4.23 -2.55 12.10
C ILE A 2 4.23 -1.99 13.53
N SER A 3 3.64 -2.68 14.53
CA SER A 3 3.80 -2.30 15.95
C SER A 3 5.26 -2.30 16.44
N TRP A 4 6.12 -3.17 15.88
CA TRP A 4 7.56 -3.09 16.19
C TRP A 4 8.17 -1.82 15.60
N LEU A 5 7.81 -1.46 14.37
CA LEU A 5 8.29 -0.23 13.73
C LEU A 5 7.87 1.04 14.48
N LEU A 6 6.72 0.97 15.16
CA LEU A 6 6.16 2.04 16.00
C LEU A 6 6.66 2.02 17.44
N SER A 7 7.38 0.97 17.84
CA SER A 7 7.88 0.81 19.21
C SER A 7 9.01 1.79 19.49
N GLU A 8 9.06 2.32 20.72
CA GLU A 8 10.15 3.18 21.23
C GLU A 8 11.52 2.47 21.18
N TYR A 9 11.51 1.14 21.16
CA TYR A 9 12.72 0.32 21.12
C TYR A 9 13.29 0.15 19.70
N ASN A 10 12.55 0.52 18.67
CA ASN A 10 13.02 0.44 17.29
C ASN A 10 14.10 1.49 17.04
N SER A 11 15.31 1.04 16.73
CA SER A 11 16.45 1.92 16.48
C SER A 11 17.27 1.40 15.30
N SER A 12 18.15 2.24 14.74
CA SER A 12 19.07 1.81 13.68
C SER A 12 20.01 0.67 14.10
N LYS A 13 20.10 0.37 15.41
CA LYS A 13 20.91 -0.71 15.98
C LYS A 13 20.09 -1.92 16.40
N LEU A 14 18.76 -1.81 16.46
CA LEU A 14 17.86 -2.85 16.96
C LEU A 14 16.76 -3.08 15.92
N PHE A 15 16.92 -4.14 15.14
CA PHE A 15 16.01 -4.51 14.05
C PHE A 15 15.32 -5.84 14.34
N LEU A 16 14.14 -6.03 13.75
CA LEU A 16 13.38 -7.27 13.79
C LEU A 16 13.41 -7.90 12.40
N PHE A 17 13.88 -9.15 12.32
CA PHE A 17 13.71 -10.01 11.15
C PHE A 17 12.90 -11.24 11.52
N ILE A 18 12.02 -11.65 10.62
CA ILE A 18 11.16 -12.82 10.73
C ILE A 18 11.52 -13.72 9.54
N GLY A 19 12.18 -14.83 9.83
CA GLY A 19 12.49 -15.87 8.86
C GLY A 19 11.41 -16.95 8.90
N LEU A 20 10.80 -17.26 7.76
CA LEU A 20 9.80 -18.31 7.63
C LEU A 20 10.35 -19.45 6.77
N SER A 21 10.34 -20.65 7.34
CA SER A 21 10.66 -21.88 6.63
C SER A 21 9.59 -22.92 6.93
N ALA A 22 9.11 -23.58 5.89
CA ALA A 22 8.14 -24.65 5.96
C ALA A 22 8.68 -25.88 5.22
N GLY A 23 8.26 -27.05 5.66
CA GLY A 23 8.62 -28.34 5.08
C GLY A 23 8.49 -29.45 6.12
N LYS A 24 8.78 -30.70 5.73
CA LYS A 24 8.78 -31.81 6.67
C LYS A 24 9.99 -31.70 7.60
N PHE A 25 9.75 -31.84 8.90
CA PHE A 25 10.76 -31.69 9.93
C PHE A 25 11.95 -32.65 9.75
N ASP A 26 11.69 -33.87 9.26
CA ASP A 26 12.71 -34.91 9.10
C ASP A 26 13.58 -34.73 7.84
N GLU A 27 13.11 -33.96 6.86
CA GLU A 27 13.80 -33.76 5.56
C GLU A 27 14.49 -32.39 5.50
N LEU A 28 14.10 -31.43 6.35
CA LEU A 28 14.54 -30.04 6.26
C LEU A 28 15.59 -29.72 7.32
N ASP A 29 16.80 -29.30 6.88
CA ASP A 29 17.78 -28.69 7.78
C ASP A 29 17.31 -27.28 8.17
N PHE A 30 16.37 -27.24 9.13
CA PHE A 30 15.69 -26.05 9.58
C PHE A 30 16.66 -24.95 10.02
N TYR A 31 17.75 -25.35 10.68
CA TYR A 31 18.74 -24.40 11.15
C TYR A 31 19.50 -23.75 9.98
N SER A 32 20.00 -24.53 9.02
CA SER A 32 20.70 -23.98 7.86
C SER A 32 19.79 -23.12 6.97
N HIS A 33 18.54 -23.53 6.79
CA HIS A 33 17.55 -22.79 6.02
C HIS A 33 17.21 -21.45 6.67
N ILE A 34 16.85 -21.44 7.96
CA ILE A 34 16.52 -20.21 8.68
C ILE A 34 17.73 -19.26 8.73
N GLN A 35 18.93 -19.78 9.00
CA GLN A 35 20.13 -18.95 8.98
C GLN A 35 20.43 -18.37 7.60
N GLY A 36 20.25 -19.15 6.54
CA GLY A 36 20.44 -18.70 5.17
C GLY A 36 19.56 -17.49 4.83
N ILE A 37 18.29 -17.54 5.23
CA ILE A 37 17.32 -16.47 5.01
C ILE A 37 17.62 -15.23 5.86
N LEU A 38 17.95 -15.42 7.14
CA LEU A 38 18.16 -14.31 8.08
C LEU A 38 19.48 -13.56 7.86
N LYS A 39 20.52 -14.24 7.38
CA LYS A 39 21.85 -13.65 7.17
C LYS A 39 22.02 -13.02 5.78
N GLU A 40 21.05 -13.17 4.89
CA GLU A 40 21.16 -12.63 3.54
C GLU A 40 21.03 -11.11 3.55
N ASP A 41 21.91 -10.43 2.80
CA ASP A 41 21.83 -8.99 2.61
C ASP A 41 20.79 -8.72 1.51
N ILE A 42 19.65 -8.13 1.86
CA ILE A 42 18.50 -7.95 0.96
C ILE A 42 18.23 -6.46 0.81
N PRO A 43 17.94 -5.96 -0.41
CA PRO A 43 17.61 -4.56 -0.61
C PRO A 43 16.48 -4.09 0.29
N ASN A 44 16.66 -2.93 0.93
CA ASN A 44 15.70 -2.32 1.85
C ASN A 44 15.41 -3.11 3.14
N ASP A 45 16.19 -4.15 3.46
CA ASP A 45 16.10 -4.95 4.69
C ASP A 45 14.67 -5.32 5.11
N PRO A 46 13.93 -6.07 4.27
CA PRO A 46 12.56 -6.46 4.55
C PRO A 46 12.49 -7.31 5.82
N ILE A 47 11.47 -7.02 6.63
CA ILE A 47 11.27 -7.65 7.94
C ILE A 47 10.91 -9.12 7.79
N ILE A 48 10.10 -9.49 6.79
CA ILE A 48 9.67 -10.88 6.58
C ILE A 48 10.37 -11.46 5.37
N ARG A 49 11.05 -12.58 5.60
CA ARG A 49 11.82 -13.32 4.60
C ARG A 49 11.44 -14.79 4.68
N MET A 50 11.42 -15.49 3.55
CA MET A 50 10.89 -16.84 3.49
C MET A 50 11.59 -17.72 2.45
N THR A 51 11.51 -19.04 2.65
CA THR A 51 11.94 -20.03 1.65
C THR A 51 10.98 -20.11 0.47
N ASP A 52 11.45 -20.69 -0.64
CA ASP A 52 10.62 -20.97 -1.82
C ASP A 52 9.38 -21.80 -1.48
N PHE A 53 9.55 -22.88 -0.70
CA PHE A 53 8.43 -23.72 -0.29
C PHE A 53 7.40 -22.95 0.55
N THR A 54 7.86 -22.10 1.46
CA THR A 54 6.96 -21.24 2.25
C THR A 54 6.19 -20.29 1.36
N ARG A 55 6.84 -19.67 0.36
CA ARG A 55 6.15 -18.84 -0.63
C ARG A 55 5.08 -19.63 -1.37
N GLN A 56 5.37 -20.86 -1.78
CA GLN A 56 4.36 -21.71 -2.44
C GLN A 56 3.16 -21.95 -1.52
N CYS A 57 3.38 -22.21 -0.23
CA CYS A 57 2.28 -22.30 0.73
C CYS A 57 1.45 -21.01 0.82
N VAL A 58 2.10 -19.85 0.84
CA VAL A 58 1.43 -18.53 0.84
C VAL A 58 0.54 -18.37 -0.39
N VAL A 59 1.07 -18.68 -1.58
CA VAL A 59 0.33 -18.59 -2.85
C VAL A 59 -0.82 -19.61 -2.92
N MET A 60 -0.57 -20.86 -2.53
CA MET A 60 -1.57 -21.94 -2.57
C MET A 60 -2.76 -21.68 -1.63
N ASN A 61 -2.51 -21.02 -0.49
CA ASN A 61 -3.56 -20.67 0.47
C ASN A 61 -4.17 -19.29 0.19
N ASP A 62 -3.86 -18.69 -0.97
CA ASP A 62 -4.37 -17.38 -1.38
C ASP A 62 -4.18 -16.28 -0.30
N ILE A 63 -3.05 -16.35 0.42
CA ILE A 63 -2.72 -15.35 1.43
C ILE A 63 -2.38 -14.06 0.69
N ARG A 64 -3.18 -13.02 0.90
CA ARG A 64 -3.13 -11.75 0.16
C ARG A 64 -1.94 -10.89 0.55
N VAL A 65 -0.79 -11.24 -0.03
CA VAL A 65 0.49 -10.52 0.13
C VAL A 65 1.24 -10.39 -1.19
N LEU A 66 2.14 -9.41 -1.25
CA LEU A 66 3.09 -9.27 -2.35
C LEU A 66 4.48 -9.69 -1.91
N THR A 67 5.03 -10.66 -2.63
CA THR A 67 6.44 -11.04 -2.50
C THR A 67 7.27 -10.34 -3.56
N CYS A 68 8.56 -10.19 -3.29
CA CYS A 68 9.54 -9.73 -4.28
C CYS A 68 9.41 -10.48 -5.61
N GLN A 69 9.71 -9.81 -6.71
CA GLN A 69 9.65 -10.40 -8.04
C GLN A 69 10.85 -11.29 -8.33
N THR A 70 12.04 -10.85 -7.91
CA THR A 70 13.31 -11.52 -8.14
C THR A 70 13.90 -11.98 -6.80
N PRO A 71 13.71 -13.25 -6.42
CA PRO A 71 14.31 -13.77 -5.19
C PRO A 71 15.83 -13.81 -5.30
N LYS A 72 16.50 -13.79 -4.15
CA LYS A 72 17.96 -13.99 -4.11
C LYS A 72 18.28 -15.46 -3.94
N GLU A 73 19.25 -15.96 -4.69
CA GLU A 73 19.76 -17.32 -4.53
C GLU A 73 20.91 -17.32 -3.52
N LYS A 74 20.89 -18.29 -2.59
CA LYS A 74 21.87 -18.41 -1.52
C LYS A 74 22.30 -19.86 -1.35
N LEU A 75 23.61 -20.09 -1.40
CA LEU A 75 24.22 -21.35 -0.96
C LEU A 75 24.22 -21.42 0.57
N ILE A 76 23.52 -22.40 1.14
CA ILE A 76 23.49 -22.66 2.59
C ILE A 76 24.56 -23.65 3.03
N ALA A 77 24.79 -23.77 4.34
CA ALA A 77 25.85 -24.61 4.91
C ALA A 77 25.71 -26.10 4.57
N SER A 78 24.50 -26.57 4.26
CA SER A 78 24.24 -27.94 3.79
C SER A 78 24.73 -28.19 2.35
N GLY A 79 25.16 -27.16 1.62
CA GLY A 79 25.56 -27.24 0.21
C GLY A 79 24.40 -27.07 -0.78
N GLU A 80 23.18 -26.88 -0.29
CA GLU A 80 21.99 -26.59 -1.10
C GLU A 80 21.93 -25.11 -1.51
N ILE A 81 21.36 -24.82 -2.68
CA ILE A 81 21.04 -23.46 -3.13
C ILE A 81 19.56 -23.21 -2.85
N ILE A 82 19.27 -22.30 -1.93
CA ILE A 82 17.90 -21.88 -1.62
C ILE A 82 17.57 -20.55 -2.30
N LYS A 83 16.29 -20.36 -2.61
CA LYS A 83 15.73 -19.05 -2.99
C LYS A 83 15.16 -18.35 -1.77
N VAL A 84 15.69 -17.17 -1.50
CA VAL A 84 15.25 -16.27 -0.44
C VAL A 84 14.27 -15.28 -1.05
N TRP A 85 13.01 -15.42 -0.67
CA TRP A 85 11.94 -14.50 -0.99
C TRP A 85 11.71 -13.56 0.19
N TRP A 86 11.18 -12.38 -0.06
CA TRP A 86 10.76 -11.47 0.99
C TRP A 86 9.43 -10.82 0.68
N LEU A 87 8.79 -10.34 1.74
CA LEU A 87 7.55 -9.61 1.66
C LEU A 87 7.81 -8.16 1.27
N ASP A 88 7.25 -7.72 0.15
CA ASP A 88 7.30 -6.32 -0.27
C ASP A 88 6.15 -5.53 0.35
N SER A 89 4.92 -6.07 0.35
CA SER A 89 3.74 -5.37 0.88
C SER A 89 2.60 -6.32 1.23
N LEU A 90 1.66 -5.85 2.07
CA LEU A 90 0.42 -6.55 2.43
C LEU A 90 -0.75 -5.91 1.69
N TRP A 91 -1.71 -6.70 1.20
CA TRP A 91 -2.91 -6.15 0.57
C TRP A 91 -3.81 -5.46 1.58
N VAL A 92 -3.74 -4.13 1.58
CA VAL A 92 -4.36 -3.20 2.52
C VAL A 92 -5.81 -3.57 2.90
N LEU A 93 -6.63 -4.05 1.97
CA LEU A 93 -8.06 -4.32 2.20
C LEU A 93 -8.36 -5.63 2.95
N TYR A 94 -7.40 -6.55 3.08
CA TYR A 94 -7.63 -7.90 3.63
C TYR A 94 -7.08 -8.10 5.04
N TRP A 95 -6.31 -7.13 5.55
CA TRP A 95 -5.66 -7.23 6.85
C TRP A 95 -6.25 -6.24 7.82
N ASP A 96 -6.47 -6.71 9.05
CA ASP A 96 -6.99 -5.90 10.14
C ASP A 96 -6.16 -4.62 10.38
N PHE A 97 -6.82 -3.63 10.95
CA PHE A 97 -6.14 -2.42 11.39
C PHE A 97 -5.28 -2.72 12.60
N ILE A 98 -4.15 -2.01 12.69
CA ILE A 98 -3.27 -2.10 13.84
C ILE A 98 -3.85 -1.21 14.95
N PRO A 99 -4.08 -1.75 16.16
CA PRO A 99 -4.64 -0.97 17.26
C PRO A 99 -3.89 0.34 17.53
N ASP A 100 -2.55 0.29 17.56
CA ASP A 100 -1.67 1.45 17.76
C ASP A 100 -1.88 2.56 16.72
N MET A 101 -2.34 2.20 15.51
CA MET A 101 -2.65 3.14 14.43
C MET A 101 -4.06 3.73 14.57
N ILE A 102 -5.01 2.94 15.06
CA ILE A 102 -6.37 3.40 15.33
C ILE A 102 -6.37 4.40 16.49
N GLU A 103 -5.65 4.11 17.56
CA GLU A 103 -5.61 4.96 18.75
C GLU A 103 -4.67 6.17 18.59
N ASN A 104 -4.01 6.30 17.44
CA ASN A 104 -3.03 7.36 17.22
C ASN A 104 -3.67 8.76 17.22
N ASN A 105 -3.34 9.55 18.25
CA ASN A 105 -3.84 10.91 18.48
C ASN A 105 -3.58 11.88 17.31
N VAL A 106 -2.48 11.71 16.57
CA VAL A 106 -2.15 12.57 15.43
C VAL A 106 -3.04 12.25 14.24
N LEU A 107 -3.25 10.96 13.96
CA LEU A 107 -4.14 10.54 12.87
C LEU A 107 -5.60 10.91 13.17
N LEU A 108 -5.96 11.04 14.45
CA LEU A 108 -7.28 11.48 14.90
C LEU A 108 -7.48 13.01 14.71
N SER A 109 -6.49 13.83 15.06
CA SER A 109 -6.58 15.28 15.01
C SER A 109 -6.24 15.86 13.63
N ASP A 110 -7.24 16.48 12.98
CA ASP A 110 -7.05 17.16 11.68
C ASP A 110 -6.01 18.28 11.74
N GLU A 111 -5.97 19.02 12.84
CA GLU A 111 -5.02 20.12 13.02
C GLU A 111 -3.59 19.63 13.13
N LYS A 112 -3.34 18.59 13.96
CA LYS A 112 -2.01 17.99 14.11
C LYS A 112 -1.56 17.35 12.79
N LEU A 113 -2.44 16.62 12.13
CA LEU A 113 -2.16 15.97 10.85
C LEU A 113 -1.79 16.98 9.76
N ARG A 114 -2.55 18.08 9.66
CA ARG A 114 -2.28 19.17 8.70
C ARG A 114 -0.99 19.91 8.99
N LYS A 115 -0.65 20.12 10.26
CA LYS A 115 0.65 20.69 10.61
C LYS A 115 1.79 19.79 10.15
N ILE A 116 1.65 18.48 10.27
CA ILE A 116 2.75 17.55 9.95
C ILE A 116 2.97 17.35 8.45
N LEU A 117 1.93 17.16 7.62
CA LEU A 117 2.19 16.90 6.19
C LEU A 117 2.41 18.19 5.37
N TRP A 118 1.97 19.37 5.84
CA TRP A 118 2.03 20.63 5.06
C TRP A 118 2.94 21.71 5.64
N VAL A 119 3.30 21.65 6.94
CA VAL A 119 4.21 22.62 7.55
C VAL A 119 5.57 21.96 7.77
N SER A 120 6.60 22.47 7.06
CA SER A 120 7.98 22.06 7.25
C SER A 120 8.35 22.23 8.73
N SER A 121 8.67 21.13 9.39
CA SER A 121 8.93 21.04 10.83
C SER A 121 10.26 21.69 11.22
N ASN A 122 10.37 23.00 11.08
CA ASN A 122 11.51 23.79 11.56
C ASN A 122 11.22 24.47 12.92
N GLN A 123 10.15 24.09 13.62
CA GLN A 123 9.83 24.65 14.93
C GLN A 123 9.89 23.57 16.03
N ASN A 124 10.97 23.61 16.80
CA ASN A 124 11.15 23.09 18.16
C ASN A 124 10.52 21.72 18.46
N GLN A 125 11.20 20.65 18.02
CA GLN A 125 10.98 19.25 18.38
C GLN A 125 11.37 18.95 19.85
N LYS A 126 10.77 19.63 20.85
CA LYS A 126 11.02 19.29 22.26
C LYS A 126 9.93 18.40 22.88
N ASN A 127 8.72 18.33 22.32
CA ASN A 127 7.61 17.53 22.83
C ASN A 127 6.88 16.74 21.72
N THR A 128 7.59 16.10 20.80
CA THR A 128 6.93 15.22 19.83
C THR A 128 6.84 13.82 20.42
N GLU A 129 5.66 13.51 20.99
CA GLU A 129 5.18 12.14 21.20
C GLU A 129 5.48 11.29 19.95
N ASP A 130 5.91 10.05 20.15
CA ASP A 130 6.23 9.11 19.07
C ASP A 130 5.05 8.97 18.11
N ASN A 131 5.29 9.35 16.86
CA ASN A 131 4.24 9.55 15.87
C ASN A 131 4.58 8.76 14.60
N ALA A 132 3.68 7.86 14.22
CA ALA A 132 3.77 7.01 13.04
C ALA A 132 4.16 7.77 11.77
N ILE A 133 3.64 8.99 11.56
CA ILE A 133 3.97 9.81 10.39
C ILE A 133 5.41 10.34 10.47
N ILE A 134 5.86 10.79 11.64
CA ILE A 134 7.24 11.24 11.83
C ILE A 134 8.20 10.05 11.66
N THR A 135 7.85 8.89 12.20
CA THR A 135 8.60 7.65 12.01
C THR A 135 8.68 7.29 10.53
N PHE A 136 7.56 7.36 9.79
CA PHE A 136 7.52 7.14 8.35
C PHE A 136 8.41 8.14 7.57
N PHE A 137 8.44 9.41 7.94
CA PHE A 137 9.33 10.39 7.33
C PHE A 137 10.80 10.18 7.66
N LYS A 138 11.11 9.74 8.89
CA LYS A 138 12.47 9.39 9.33
C LYS A 138 12.97 8.11 8.64
N SER A 139 12.13 7.08 8.55
CA SER A 139 12.44 5.80 7.91
C SER A 139 12.04 5.82 6.44
N LYS A 140 12.95 6.29 5.57
CA LYS A 140 12.70 6.45 4.12
C LYS A 140 12.29 5.15 3.38
N GLN A 141 12.48 3.99 3.99
CA GLN A 141 12.28 2.69 3.33
C GLN A 141 11.04 1.91 3.83
N ASN A 142 10.17 2.52 4.65
CA ASN A 142 9.07 1.78 5.25
C ASN A 142 7.74 1.94 4.49
N THR A 143 7.70 1.40 3.27
CA THR A 143 6.49 1.41 2.42
C THR A 143 5.30 0.76 3.11
N LEU A 144 5.54 -0.31 3.88
CA LEU A 144 4.50 -0.99 4.63
C LEU A 144 3.85 -0.10 5.71
N LEU A 145 4.65 0.62 6.50
CA LEU A 145 4.12 1.60 7.46
C LEU A 145 3.34 2.72 6.74
N GLY A 146 3.86 3.19 5.61
CA GLY A 146 3.16 4.18 4.78
C GLY A 146 1.79 3.69 4.30
N LEU A 147 1.71 2.45 3.81
CA LEU A 147 0.46 1.84 3.37
C LEU A 147 -0.54 1.70 4.53
N GLU A 148 -0.08 1.35 5.73
CA GLU A 148 -0.94 1.28 6.93
C GLU A 148 -1.43 2.65 7.41
N ILE A 149 -0.59 3.69 7.34
CA ILE A 149 -1.01 5.07 7.58
C ILE A 149 -2.10 5.46 6.56
N ALA A 150 -1.86 5.23 5.27
CA ALA A 150 -2.79 5.55 4.20
C ALA A 150 -4.12 4.78 4.34
N LYS A 151 -4.06 3.48 4.67
CA LYS A 151 -5.23 2.63 5.00
C LYS A 151 -6.07 3.25 6.11
N THR A 152 -5.42 3.63 7.20
CA THR A 152 -6.06 4.21 8.38
C THR A 152 -6.74 5.53 8.03
N LEU A 153 -6.07 6.41 7.30
CA LEU A 153 -6.65 7.68 6.83
C LEU A 153 -7.82 7.46 5.85
N PHE A 154 -7.67 6.52 4.92
CA PHE A 154 -8.73 6.14 3.97
C PHE A 154 -9.99 5.67 4.69
N SER A 155 -9.86 4.77 5.68
CA SER A 155 -10.99 4.28 6.48
C SER A 155 -11.77 5.38 7.20
N ARG A 156 -11.08 6.48 7.54
CA ARG A 156 -11.64 7.67 8.18
C ARG A 156 -12.17 8.70 7.19
N LYS A 157 -12.21 8.37 5.88
CA LYS A 157 -12.59 9.28 4.79
C LYS A 157 -11.69 10.51 4.65
N LYS A 158 -10.47 10.47 5.22
CA LYS A 158 -9.45 11.52 5.09
C LYS A 158 -8.66 11.32 3.78
N PHE A 159 -9.38 11.43 2.66
CA PHE A 159 -8.89 11.04 1.34
C PHE A 159 -7.76 11.92 0.81
N ILE A 160 -7.71 13.19 1.22
CA ILE A 160 -6.67 14.13 0.78
C ILE A 160 -5.35 13.75 1.47
N GLU A 161 -5.42 13.51 2.78
CA GLU A 161 -4.29 13.13 3.60
C GLU A 161 -3.76 11.74 3.23
N ALA A 162 -4.65 10.79 2.94
CA ALA A 162 -4.28 9.48 2.42
C ALA A 162 -3.57 9.56 1.06
N ASP A 163 -4.08 10.38 0.13
CA ASP A 163 -3.46 10.60 -1.19
C ASP A 163 -2.03 11.16 -1.06
N GLU A 164 -1.77 12.02 -0.08
CA GLU A 164 -0.44 12.59 0.15
C GLU A 164 0.58 11.54 0.60
N ILE A 165 0.20 10.67 1.53
CA ILE A 165 1.03 9.54 1.95
C ILE A 165 1.32 8.60 0.77
N ILE A 166 0.30 8.32 -0.05
CA ILE A 166 0.47 7.49 -1.24
C ILE A 166 1.39 8.14 -2.28
N ARG A 167 1.31 9.45 -2.50
CA ARG A 167 2.24 10.18 -3.38
C ARG A 167 3.68 10.02 -2.93
N ILE A 168 3.94 10.10 -1.62
CA ILE A 168 5.29 9.91 -1.06
C ILE A 168 5.78 8.48 -1.35
N ILE A 169 4.94 7.46 -1.13
CA ILE A 169 5.28 6.06 -1.44
C ILE A 169 5.60 5.91 -2.93
N LEU A 170 4.70 6.36 -3.81
CA LEU A 170 4.85 6.22 -5.26
C LEU A 170 6.00 7.05 -5.85
N SER A 171 6.44 8.12 -5.17
CA SER A 171 7.64 8.86 -5.57
C SER A 171 8.93 8.04 -5.41
N ARG A 172 8.89 7.02 -4.54
CA ARG A 172 10.02 6.10 -4.27
C ARG A 172 9.86 4.79 -5.01
N GLU A 173 8.65 4.21 -4.95
CA GLU A 173 8.29 2.94 -5.55
C GLU A 173 7.16 3.14 -6.56
N PRO A 174 7.45 3.67 -7.76
CA PRO A 174 6.43 3.99 -8.74
C PRO A 174 5.71 2.75 -9.29
N LYS A 175 6.24 1.54 -9.10
CA LYS A 175 5.58 0.30 -9.54
C LYS A 175 4.84 -0.43 -8.40
N ASN A 176 4.70 0.17 -7.23
CA ASN A 176 4.01 -0.47 -6.11
C ASN A 176 2.49 -0.56 -6.39
N ILE A 177 2.04 -1.75 -6.80
CA ILE A 177 0.65 -1.95 -7.23
C ILE A 177 -0.36 -1.76 -6.09
N ILE A 178 -0.01 -2.06 -4.83
CA ILE A 178 -0.93 -1.84 -3.69
C ILE A 178 -1.15 -0.35 -3.48
N ALA A 179 -0.07 0.43 -3.48
CA ALA A 179 -0.16 1.88 -3.33
C ALA A 179 -0.98 2.51 -4.47
N ARG A 180 -0.78 2.05 -5.71
CA ARG A 180 -1.58 2.52 -6.86
C ARG A 180 -3.04 2.08 -6.81
N THR A 181 -3.30 0.84 -6.39
CA THR A 181 -4.67 0.33 -6.23
C THR A 181 -5.40 1.11 -5.13
N LEU A 182 -4.76 1.37 -3.99
CA LEU A 182 -5.34 2.24 -2.96
C LEU A 182 -5.55 3.68 -3.47
N LYS A 183 -4.67 4.18 -4.35
CA LYS A 183 -4.87 5.48 -5.02
C LYS A 183 -6.14 5.49 -5.88
N ILE A 184 -6.39 4.43 -6.64
CA ILE A 184 -7.65 4.25 -7.40
C ILE A 184 -8.84 4.31 -6.44
N SER A 185 -8.77 3.59 -5.31
CA SER A 185 -9.83 3.61 -4.30
C SER A 185 -10.10 5.01 -3.74
N ILE A 186 -9.02 5.74 -3.43
CA ILE A 186 -9.09 7.13 -2.97
C ILE A 186 -9.71 8.05 -4.03
N LEU A 187 -9.30 7.90 -5.30
CA LEU A 187 -9.77 8.76 -6.40
C LEU A 187 -11.25 8.58 -6.69
N TRP A 188 -11.76 7.35 -6.79
CA TRP A 188 -13.19 7.17 -7.03
C TRP A 188 -14.03 7.65 -5.85
N ASN A 189 -13.57 7.47 -4.61
CA ASN A 189 -14.25 8.02 -3.44
C ASN A 189 -14.34 9.55 -3.51
N LYS A 190 -13.23 10.24 -3.84
CA LYS A 190 -13.22 11.70 -4.04
C LYS A 190 -14.15 12.13 -5.18
N GLY A 191 -14.19 11.37 -6.27
CA GLY A 191 -15.11 11.57 -7.38
C GLY A 191 -16.56 11.52 -6.93
N VAL A 192 -16.98 10.42 -6.30
CA VAL A 192 -18.35 10.20 -5.82
C VAL A 192 -18.77 11.25 -4.78
N THR A 193 -17.89 11.68 -3.89
CA THR A 193 -18.22 12.69 -2.87
C THR A 193 -18.10 14.14 -3.33
N SER A 194 -17.72 14.40 -4.59
CA SER A 194 -17.53 15.76 -5.09
C SER A 194 -18.84 16.54 -5.21
N ASP A 195 -18.79 17.83 -4.89
CA ASP A 195 -19.95 18.74 -4.95
C ASP A 195 -20.34 19.14 -6.37
N THR A 196 -19.37 19.17 -7.28
CA THR A 196 -19.58 19.56 -8.69
C THR A 196 -19.09 18.46 -9.63
N TYR A 197 -19.76 18.33 -10.77
CA TYR A 197 -19.37 17.33 -11.76
C TYR A 197 -17.97 17.59 -12.33
N SER A 198 -17.59 18.85 -12.59
CA SER A 198 -16.26 19.15 -13.11
C SER A 198 -15.15 18.65 -12.18
N LYS A 199 -15.32 18.78 -10.85
CA LYS A 199 -14.37 18.19 -9.88
C LYS A 199 -14.39 16.67 -9.91
N SER A 200 -15.60 16.10 -9.93
CA SER A 200 -15.80 14.66 -10.01
C SER A 200 -15.13 14.05 -11.24
N GLU A 201 -15.31 14.66 -12.40
CA GLU A 201 -14.76 14.22 -13.68
C GLU A 201 -13.22 14.25 -13.67
N LEU A 202 -12.60 15.25 -13.05
CA LEU A 202 -11.14 15.30 -12.89
C LEU A 202 -10.63 14.11 -12.09
N TYR A 203 -11.30 13.72 -11.00
CA TYR A 203 -10.89 12.55 -10.22
C TYR A 203 -11.05 11.25 -10.99
N PHE A 204 -12.14 11.07 -11.75
CA PHE A 204 -12.34 9.88 -12.56
C PHE A 204 -11.35 9.79 -13.73
N LYS A 205 -11.02 10.90 -14.40
CA LYS A 205 -9.95 10.95 -15.41
C LYS A 205 -8.58 10.62 -14.81
N SER A 206 -8.30 11.10 -13.59
CA SER A 206 -7.06 10.71 -12.88
C SER A 206 -7.04 9.23 -12.55
N LEU A 207 -8.19 8.65 -12.18
CA LEU A 207 -8.32 7.23 -11.90
C LEU A 207 -8.06 6.37 -13.14
N GLU A 208 -8.62 6.74 -14.30
CA GLU A 208 -8.38 6.07 -15.58
C GLU A 208 -6.88 6.02 -15.89
N LYS A 209 -6.19 7.16 -15.77
CA LYS A 209 -4.73 7.23 -15.96
C LYS A 209 -3.93 6.38 -14.99
N GLU A 210 -4.37 6.27 -13.74
CA GLU A 210 -3.72 5.38 -12.76
C GLU A 210 -3.89 3.91 -13.15
N SER A 211 -5.07 3.53 -13.65
CA SER A 211 -5.32 2.17 -14.15
C SER A 211 -4.47 1.87 -15.38
N GLU A 212 -4.43 2.78 -16.35
CA GLU A 212 -3.58 2.66 -17.55
C GLU A 212 -2.10 2.48 -17.18
N TYR A 213 -1.62 3.24 -16.20
CA TYR A 213 -0.25 3.10 -15.71
C TYR A 213 0.01 1.70 -15.13
N ILE A 214 -0.90 1.17 -14.33
CA ILE A 214 -0.75 -0.18 -13.76
C ILE A 214 -0.67 -1.20 -14.89
N GLU A 215 -1.56 -1.10 -15.89
CA GLU A 215 -1.60 -2.01 -17.03
C GLU A 215 -0.32 -2.03 -17.87
N GLU A 216 0.31 -0.87 -18.03
CA GLU A 216 1.50 -0.69 -18.87
C GLU A 216 2.81 -1.00 -18.13
N TYR A 217 2.93 -0.63 -16.85
CA TYR A 217 4.21 -0.59 -16.14
C TYR A 217 4.33 -1.53 -14.94
N CYS A 218 3.23 -2.05 -14.40
CA CYS A 218 3.26 -3.01 -13.31
C CYS A 218 3.23 -4.44 -13.85
N GLU A 219 4.24 -5.24 -13.49
CA GLU A 219 4.46 -6.55 -14.13
C GLU A 219 3.49 -7.63 -13.61
N ASN A 220 3.09 -7.53 -12.34
CA ASN A 220 2.14 -8.45 -11.72
C ASN A 220 0.77 -7.79 -11.60
N LYS A 221 -0.18 -8.21 -12.44
CA LYS A 221 -1.56 -7.73 -12.42
C LYS A 221 -2.36 -8.61 -11.48
N TYR A 222 -2.81 -8.05 -10.37
CA TYR A 222 -3.64 -8.74 -9.40
C TYR A 222 -5.11 -8.44 -9.66
N GLU A 223 -5.97 -9.44 -9.45
CA GLU A 223 -7.43 -9.31 -9.59
C GLU A 223 -7.99 -8.11 -8.80
N ASP A 224 -7.45 -7.88 -7.61
CA ASP A 224 -7.80 -6.79 -6.70
C ASP A 224 -7.77 -5.41 -7.36
N HIS A 225 -6.80 -5.16 -8.25
CA HIS A 225 -6.72 -3.92 -9.01
C HIS A 225 -7.95 -3.75 -9.93
N TYR A 226 -8.33 -4.80 -10.65
CA TYR A 226 -9.48 -4.77 -11.56
C TYR A 226 -10.79 -4.59 -10.82
N CYS A 227 -10.93 -5.19 -9.63
CA CYS A 227 -12.09 -4.99 -8.77
C CYS A 227 -12.25 -3.50 -8.40
N GLU A 228 -11.18 -2.87 -7.90
CA GLU A 228 -11.20 -1.46 -7.51
C GLU A 228 -11.40 -0.52 -8.71
N TYR A 229 -10.80 -0.82 -9.86
CA TYR A 229 -11.03 -0.05 -11.08
C TYR A 229 -12.50 -0.17 -11.55
N GLY A 230 -13.07 -1.37 -11.53
CA GLY A 230 -14.47 -1.60 -11.87
C GLY A 230 -15.44 -0.83 -10.95
N LEU A 231 -15.16 -0.80 -9.65
CA LEU A 231 -15.89 0.07 -8.70
C LEU A 231 -15.76 1.55 -9.06
N GLY A 232 -14.58 1.99 -9.51
CA GLY A 232 -14.34 3.34 -10.00
C GLY A 232 -15.21 3.69 -11.21
N VAL A 233 -15.28 2.81 -12.21
CA VAL A 233 -16.11 2.98 -13.42
C VAL A 233 -17.60 3.05 -13.05
N LEU A 234 -18.06 2.16 -12.18
CA LEU A 234 -19.44 2.19 -11.68
C LEU A 234 -19.73 3.49 -10.88
N GLY A 235 -18.78 3.91 -10.06
CA GLY A 235 -18.81 5.18 -9.32
C GLY A 235 -18.92 6.38 -10.25
N HIS A 236 -18.21 6.36 -11.38
CA HIS A 236 -18.30 7.41 -12.40
C HIS A 236 -19.70 7.45 -13.01
N ALA A 237 -20.20 6.31 -13.51
CA ALA A 237 -21.52 6.24 -14.16
C ALA A 237 -22.65 6.71 -13.22
N THR A 238 -22.66 6.23 -11.98
CA THR A 238 -23.67 6.60 -10.98
C THR A 238 -23.59 8.08 -10.60
N THR A 239 -22.38 8.65 -10.51
CA THR A 239 -22.18 10.07 -10.23
C THR A 239 -22.66 10.95 -11.37
N THR A 240 -22.39 10.57 -12.63
CA THR A 240 -22.89 11.27 -13.82
C THR A 240 -24.42 11.33 -13.81
N ILE A 241 -25.08 10.19 -13.60
CA ILE A 241 -26.55 10.11 -13.50
C ILE A 241 -27.07 11.01 -12.38
N ARG A 242 -26.41 11.02 -11.22
CA ARG A 242 -26.78 11.88 -10.08
C ARG A 242 -26.76 13.36 -10.45
N PHE A 243 -25.74 13.83 -11.18
CA PHE A 243 -25.64 15.23 -11.58
C PHE A 243 -26.60 15.62 -12.72
N ILE A 244 -26.89 14.68 -13.63
CA ILE A 244 -27.94 14.85 -14.64
C ILE A 244 -29.30 15.04 -13.96
N LYS A 245 -29.66 14.19 -12.99
CA LYS A 245 -30.92 14.29 -12.25
C LYS A 245 -31.05 15.61 -11.47
N LYS A 246 -29.93 16.19 -11.01
CA LYS A 246 -29.89 17.49 -10.35
C LYS A 246 -29.98 18.69 -11.32
N GLY A 247 -30.05 18.44 -12.63
CA GLY A 247 -30.05 19.50 -13.66
C GLY A 247 -28.71 20.22 -13.81
N SER A 248 -27.64 19.71 -13.18
CA SER A 248 -26.30 20.30 -13.22
C SER A 248 -25.49 19.87 -14.45
N LEU A 249 -25.99 18.88 -15.19
CA LEU A 249 -25.51 18.50 -16.51
C LEU A 249 -26.68 18.43 -17.49
N SER A 250 -26.57 19.16 -18.60
CA SER A 250 -27.33 18.87 -19.81
C SER A 250 -26.59 17.82 -20.62
N PHE A 251 -27.29 16.79 -21.09
CA PHE A 251 -26.74 15.90 -22.11
C PHE A 251 -26.50 16.71 -23.39
N ASP A 252 -25.24 16.91 -23.77
CA ASP A 252 -24.92 17.26 -25.14
C ASP A 252 -25.32 16.07 -26.02
N LYS A 253 -26.43 16.21 -26.73
CA LYS A 253 -26.98 15.22 -27.66
C LYS A 253 -26.00 14.84 -28.78
N GLU A 254 -24.89 15.55 -28.95
CA GLU A 254 -23.88 15.29 -29.96
C GLU A 254 -22.96 14.09 -29.65
N LYS A 255 -22.79 13.69 -28.39
CA LYS A 255 -21.96 12.50 -28.03
C LYS A 255 -22.67 11.16 -28.20
N ILE A 256 -23.98 11.13 -28.44
CA ILE A 256 -24.76 9.90 -28.59
C ILE A 256 -24.58 9.27 -30.00
N LYS A 257 -23.97 9.97 -30.96
CA LYS A 257 -23.68 9.39 -32.29
C LYS A 257 -22.68 8.22 -32.27
N PHE A 258 -21.94 8.00 -31.18
CA PHE A 258 -20.97 6.90 -31.06
C PHE A 258 -21.50 5.64 -30.36
N LEU A 259 -22.77 5.62 -29.94
CA LEU A 259 -23.39 4.45 -29.27
C LEU A 259 -24.49 3.77 -30.07
N ASN A 260 -24.70 4.17 -31.34
CA ASN A 260 -25.53 3.43 -32.27
C ASN A 260 -24.63 2.62 -33.23
N TYR A 261 -24.14 1.49 -32.74
CA TYR A 261 -23.88 0.31 -33.58
C TYR A 261 -24.93 -0.74 -33.26
#